data_AF-A0A952U406-F1
#
_entry.id   AF-A0A952U406-F1
#
_cell.length_a   1.000
_cell.length_b   1.000
_cell.length_c   1.000
_cell.angle_alpha   90.00
_cell.angle_beta   90.00
_cell.angle_gamma   90.00
#
_symmetry.space_group_name_H-M   'P 1'
#
loop_
_entity.id
_entity.type
_entity.pdbx_description
1 polymer ?
#
loop_
_entity_poly.entity_id
_entity_poly.type
_entity_poly.pdbx_seq_one_letter_code
_entity_poly.pdbx_strand_id
1 'polypeptide(L)'
;MLLAPFARALACLAVSVLLTTGAAFAEEQKESDPKYRELVKQALASHKAGDAKKALEELDSAIAIDPKFFVAYAAKALILTQDKKYKEAVDSLNIAITNSPDEDNLYIMRAEAYLGDNQKDKAVADLKKVKQLCVDRKDVAGEIVMDTKLERITTETPPDAKITWRKDVAPLIDGKEKTDKLILIDVYTDWCGWCKVMDQKTFSDPFVAKFMNDHFVCVKLNAEDKGEGTSLASALKVTGFPCTCILDVNKKANTNISGFAEPDTYLTKLKLAIRALSEDKGASAEESTTNKTADDTAKKHEAADASPTDSKSKSD
;
A
#
# COMPACT_ATOMS: atom_id res chain seq x y z
N MET A 1 -20.52 8.45 -26.14
CA MET A 1 -19.16 9.05 -26.12
C MET A 1 -18.92 9.67 -24.75
N LEU A 2 -18.37 8.90 -23.81
CA LEU A 2 -17.91 9.35 -22.48
C LEU A 2 -16.87 8.32 -22.04
N LEU A 3 -15.63 8.49 -22.50
CA LEU A 3 -14.49 7.71 -22.01
C LEU A 3 -14.02 8.34 -20.70
N ALA A 4 -13.90 7.50 -19.68
CA ALA A 4 -13.94 7.87 -18.28
C ALA A 4 -12.64 8.51 -17.76
N PRO A 5 -12.72 9.41 -16.75
CA PRO A 5 -11.58 10.04 -16.06
C PRO A 5 -10.68 9.06 -15.26
N PHE A 6 -10.94 7.76 -15.31
CA PHE A 6 -10.28 6.74 -14.48
C PHE A 6 -8.89 6.31 -14.96
N ALA A 7 -8.57 6.42 -16.26
CA ALA A 7 -7.21 6.16 -16.74
C ALA A 7 -6.18 7.15 -16.17
N ARG A 8 -6.62 8.38 -15.85
CA ARG A 8 -5.79 9.42 -15.23
C ARG A 8 -5.46 9.13 -13.75
N ALA A 9 -6.30 8.39 -13.03
CA ALA A 9 -6.13 8.15 -11.60
C ALA A 9 -5.05 7.09 -11.31
N LEU A 10 -5.02 5.98 -12.07
CA LEU A 10 -3.94 4.99 -12.01
C LEU A 10 -2.61 5.58 -12.51
N ALA A 11 -2.65 6.38 -13.58
CA ALA A 11 -1.50 7.13 -14.05
C ALA A 11 -0.97 8.10 -12.97
N CYS A 12 -1.84 8.81 -12.25
CA CYS A 12 -1.44 9.70 -11.15
C CYS A 12 -0.89 8.96 -9.93
N LEU A 13 -1.39 7.75 -9.62
CA LEU A 13 -0.86 6.92 -8.53
C LEU A 13 0.50 6.32 -8.89
N ALA A 14 0.67 5.80 -10.12
CA ALA A 14 1.96 5.31 -10.60
C ALA A 14 3.01 6.44 -10.72
N VAL A 15 2.60 7.62 -11.21
CA VAL A 15 3.45 8.83 -11.24
C VAL A 15 3.73 9.34 -9.82
N SER A 16 2.77 9.28 -8.88
CA SER A 16 3.02 9.70 -7.49
C SER A 16 3.92 8.72 -6.73
N VAL A 17 3.78 7.41 -6.97
CA VAL A 17 4.73 6.40 -6.48
C VAL A 17 6.09 6.65 -7.12
N LEU A 18 6.22 6.81 -8.45
CA LEU A 18 7.48 7.22 -9.07
C LEU A 18 8.01 8.58 -8.61
N LEU A 19 7.18 9.50 -8.10
CA LEU A 19 7.64 10.78 -7.56
C LEU A 19 8.07 10.67 -6.09
N THR A 20 7.44 9.81 -5.28
CA THR A 20 7.81 9.61 -3.86
C THR A 20 8.85 8.52 -3.68
N THR A 21 8.69 7.36 -4.33
CA THR A 21 9.70 6.30 -4.40
C THR A 21 10.79 6.64 -5.39
N GLY A 22 10.54 7.33 -6.50
CA GLY A 22 11.62 7.77 -7.41
C GLY A 22 12.39 8.99 -6.92
N ALA A 23 11.84 9.82 -6.01
CA ALA A 23 12.65 10.79 -5.27
C ALA A 23 13.60 10.09 -4.27
N ALA A 24 13.15 9.03 -3.60
CA ALA A 24 14.01 8.21 -2.74
C ALA A 24 15.01 7.36 -3.54
N PHE A 25 14.62 6.80 -4.70
CA PHE A 25 15.47 6.00 -5.57
C PHE A 25 16.51 6.81 -6.36
N ALA A 26 16.20 8.07 -6.69
CA ALA A 26 17.17 8.97 -7.30
C ALA A 26 18.35 9.26 -6.34
N GLU A 27 18.19 9.09 -5.02
CA GLU A 27 19.27 9.29 -4.05
C GLU A 27 20.27 8.12 -3.99
N GLU A 28 19.90 6.89 -4.38
CA GLU A 28 20.76 5.71 -4.19
C GLU A 28 21.71 5.42 -5.38
N GLN A 29 21.48 6.03 -6.53
CA GLN A 29 22.39 5.95 -7.69
C GLN A 29 23.56 6.95 -7.50
N LYS A 30 24.51 6.68 -6.62
CA LYS A 30 25.48 7.70 -6.12
C LYS A 30 26.54 8.20 -7.14
N GLU A 31 26.43 7.95 -8.44
CA GLU A 31 27.52 8.28 -9.37
C GLU A 31 27.02 8.52 -10.81
N SER A 32 26.35 9.64 -11.03
CA SER A 32 25.45 9.82 -12.16
C SER A 32 25.33 11.32 -12.46
N ASP A 33 25.68 11.75 -13.69
CA ASP A 33 25.68 13.16 -14.10
C ASP A 33 24.32 13.81 -13.77
N PRO A 34 24.28 14.87 -12.94
CA PRO A 34 23.04 15.52 -12.52
C PRO A 34 22.16 15.97 -13.71
N LYS A 35 22.76 16.17 -14.89
CA LYS A 35 22.08 16.65 -16.10
C LYS A 35 21.02 15.68 -16.62
N TYR A 36 21.26 14.37 -16.66
CA TYR A 36 20.28 13.44 -17.23
C TYR A 36 19.12 13.14 -16.26
N ARG A 37 19.36 13.23 -14.94
CA ARG A 37 18.28 13.16 -13.94
C ARG A 37 17.34 14.34 -14.05
N GLU A 38 17.90 15.52 -14.30
CA GLU A 38 17.12 16.73 -14.49
C GLU A 38 16.25 16.62 -15.76
N LEU A 39 16.78 16.04 -16.84
CA LEU A 39 16.00 15.76 -18.04
C LEU A 39 14.83 14.81 -17.78
N VAL A 40 14.99 13.77 -16.95
CA VAL A 40 13.86 12.90 -16.56
C VAL A 40 12.79 13.68 -15.78
N LYS A 41 13.18 14.56 -14.85
CA LYS A 41 12.23 15.41 -14.12
C LYS A 41 11.48 16.35 -15.05
N GLN A 42 12.19 16.96 -16.00
CA GLN A 42 11.61 17.83 -17.02
C GLN A 42 10.61 17.06 -17.89
N ALA A 43 10.98 15.85 -18.34
CA ALA A 43 10.09 14.99 -19.10
C ALA A 43 8.78 14.68 -18.37
N LEU A 44 8.85 14.32 -17.08
CA LEU A 44 7.65 14.06 -16.28
C LEU A 44 6.78 15.32 -16.12
N ALA A 45 7.41 16.50 -16.01
CA ALA A 45 6.69 17.77 -15.96
C ALA A 45 6.03 18.12 -17.31
N SER A 46 6.76 17.97 -18.43
CA SER A 46 6.24 18.13 -19.79
C SER A 46 5.05 17.21 -20.06
N HIS A 47 5.16 15.94 -19.65
CA HIS A 47 4.06 14.97 -19.76
C HIS A 47 2.84 15.37 -18.92
N LYS A 48 3.05 15.83 -17.68
CA LYS A 48 1.97 16.34 -16.82
C LYS A 48 1.30 17.58 -17.42
N ALA A 49 2.05 18.39 -18.16
CA ALA A 49 1.53 19.52 -18.93
C ALA A 49 0.79 19.11 -20.22
N GLY A 50 0.78 17.82 -20.56
CA GLY A 50 0.12 17.26 -21.74
C GLY A 50 0.99 17.21 -23.00
N ASP A 51 2.28 17.57 -22.88
CA ASP A 51 3.23 17.52 -24.00
C ASP A 51 4.04 16.21 -23.96
N ALA A 52 3.38 15.12 -24.32
CA ALA A 52 3.99 13.79 -24.37
C ALA A 52 5.15 13.72 -25.38
N LYS A 53 5.06 14.47 -26.48
CA LYS A 53 6.12 14.49 -27.51
C LYS A 53 7.41 15.07 -26.92
N LYS A 54 7.33 16.26 -26.31
CA LYS A 54 8.48 16.90 -25.68
C LYS A 54 9.06 16.03 -24.56
N ALA A 55 8.19 15.41 -23.76
CA ALA A 55 8.63 14.51 -22.70
C ALA A 55 9.48 13.35 -23.24
N LEU A 56 9.09 12.74 -24.37
CA LEU A 56 9.86 11.66 -24.99
C LEU A 56 11.19 12.16 -25.55
N GLU A 57 11.25 13.36 -26.14
CA GLU A 57 12.51 13.97 -26.62
C GLU A 57 13.50 14.28 -25.47
N GLU A 58 12.98 14.75 -24.33
CA GLU A 58 13.77 14.99 -23.11
C GLU A 58 14.32 13.67 -22.55
N LEU A 59 13.55 12.59 -22.59
CA LEU A 59 13.99 11.25 -22.17
C LEU A 59 15.02 10.64 -23.14
N ASP A 60 14.84 10.82 -24.44
CA ASP A 60 15.82 10.38 -25.44
C ASP A 60 17.15 11.11 -25.26
N SER A 61 17.11 12.39 -24.90
CA SER A 61 18.31 13.16 -24.53
C SER A 61 18.97 12.62 -23.26
N ALA A 62 18.19 12.23 -22.24
CA ALA A 62 18.72 11.61 -21.02
C ALA A 62 19.40 10.26 -21.32
N ILE A 63 18.76 9.42 -22.15
CA ILE A 63 19.27 8.13 -22.60
C ILE A 63 20.56 8.28 -23.43
N ALA A 64 20.64 9.32 -24.27
CA ALA A 64 21.85 9.59 -25.06
C ALA A 64 23.06 9.98 -24.19
N ILE A 65 22.83 10.60 -23.02
CA ILE A 65 23.88 10.94 -22.06
C ILE A 65 24.33 9.70 -21.28
N ASP A 66 23.38 8.90 -20.78
CA ASP A 66 23.66 7.65 -20.07
C ASP A 66 22.75 6.51 -20.56
N PRO A 67 23.23 5.70 -21.51
CA PRO A 67 22.46 4.58 -22.05
C PRO A 67 22.16 3.47 -21.05
N LYS A 68 22.81 3.45 -19.88
CA LYS A 68 22.57 2.46 -18.81
C LYS A 68 21.58 2.95 -17.76
N PHE A 69 21.20 4.23 -17.78
CA PHE A 69 20.27 4.79 -16.82
C PHE A 69 18.84 4.28 -17.04
N PHE A 70 18.52 3.17 -16.39
CA PHE A 70 17.25 2.45 -16.56
C PHE A 70 16.02 3.31 -16.24
N VAL A 71 16.13 4.30 -15.35
CA VAL A 71 15.02 5.17 -14.94
C VAL A 71 14.49 6.01 -16.11
N ALA A 72 15.36 6.45 -17.04
CA ALA A 72 14.90 7.18 -18.22
C ALA A 72 14.08 6.28 -19.15
N TYR A 73 14.50 5.01 -19.33
CA TYR A 73 13.73 4.02 -20.08
C TYR A 73 12.41 3.66 -19.38
N ALA A 74 12.39 3.55 -18.04
CA ALA A 74 11.19 3.31 -17.27
C ALA A 74 10.19 4.47 -17.40
N ALA A 75 10.66 5.72 -17.26
CA ALA A 75 9.85 6.92 -17.47
C ALA A 75 9.30 6.98 -18.90
N LYS A 76 10.11 6.61 -19.89
CA LYS A 76 9.67 6.52 -21.31
C LYS A 76 8.57 5.49 -21.47
N ALA A 77 8.76 4.30 -20.93
CA ALA A 77 7.77 3.23 -20.98
C ALA A 77 6.45 3.58 -20.28
N LEU A 78 6.50 4.32 -19.18
CA LEU A 78 5.32 4.82 -18.48
C LEU A 78 4.46 5.71 -19.40
N ILE A 79 5.10 6.69 -20.05
CA ILE A 79 4.43 7.61 -20.98
C ILE A 79 3.85 6.83 -22.16
N LEU A 80 4.66 5.95 -22.77
CA LEU A 80 4.23 5.11 -23.90
C LEU A 80 3.05 4.20 -23.54
N THR A 81 3.03 3.63 -22.34
CA THR A 81 1.92 2.79 -21.85
C THR A 81 0.63 3.59 -21.71
N GLN A 82 0.71 4.84 -21.24
CA GLN A 82 -0.45 5.74 -21.14
C GLN A 82 -0.98 6.13 -22.52
N ASP A 83 -0.09 6.29 -23.49
CA ASP A 83 -0.42 6.51 -24.90
C ASP A 83 -0.81 5.21 -25.64
N LYS A 84 -0.94 4.09 -24.92
CA LYS A 84 -1.30 2.75 -25.43
C LYS A 84 -0.30 2.18 -26.46
N LYS A 85 0.91 2.71 -26.50
CA LYS A 85 2.04 2.22 -27.30
C LYS A 85 2.76 1.09 -26.57
N TYR A 86 2.02 0.03 -26.28
CA TYR A 86 2.47 -1.03 -25.37
C TYR A 86 3.74 -1.75 -25.84
N LYS A 87 3.90 -1.97 -27.15
CA LYS A 87 5.10 -2.61 -27.71
C LYS A 87 6.35 -1.76 -27.52
N GLU A 88 6.27 -0.46 -27.83
CA GLU A 88 7.38 0.49 -27.62
C GLU A 88 7.74 0.62 -26.11
N ALA A 89 6.72 0.55 -25.24
CA ALA A 89 6.93 0.53 -23.79
C ALA A 89 7.68 -0.74 -23.34
N VAL A 90 7.27 -1.92 -23.85
CA VAL A 90 7.95 -3.19 -23.58
C VAL A 90 9.40 -3.16 -24.07
N ASP A 91 9.67 -2.61 -25.25
CA ASP A 91 11.03 -2.49 -25.79
C ASP A 91 11.92 -1.64 -24.88
N SER A 92 11.40 -0.51 -24.39
CA SER A 92 12.10 0.34 -23.43
C SER A 92 12.35 -0.39 -22.10
N LEU A 93 11.37 -1.15 -21.60
CA LEU A 93 11.48 -1.91 -20.36
C LEU A 93 12.43 -3.10 -20.47
N ASN A 94 12.56 -3.73 -21.64
CA ASN A 94 13.56 -4.77 -21.87
C ASN A 94 14.97 -4.23 -21.67
N ILE A 95 15.25 -3.02 -22.16
CA ILE A 95 16.53 -2.35 -21.94
C ILE A 95 16.69 -1.97 -20.46
N ALA A 96 15.66 -1.41 -19.84
CA ALA A 96 15.69 -1.05 -18.42
C ALA A 96 16.03 -2.26 -17.53
N ILE A 97 15.35 -3.40 -17.74
CA ILE A 97 15.56 -4.65 -17.00
C ILE A 97 16.95 -5.23 -17.26
N THR A 98 17.46 -5.12 -18.49
CA THR A 98 18.83 -5.56 -18.80
C THR A 98 19.87 -4.80 -17.98
N ASN A 99 19.65 -3.50 -17.74
CA ASN A 99 20.55 -2.67 -16.94
C ASN A 99 20.31 -2.79 -15.43
N SER A 100 19.12 -3.20 -14.99
CA SER A 100 18.76 -3.30 -13.57
C SER A 100 17.78 -4.46 -13.33
N PRO A 101 18.27 -5.71 -13.31
CA PRO A 101 17.43 -6.92 -13.33
C PRO A 101 16.76 -7.23 -11.99
N ASP A 102 17.14 -6.58 -10.90
CA ASP A 102 16.58 -6.81 -9.55
C ASP A 102 15.48 -5.78 -9.18
N GLU A 103 15.23 -4.82 -10.07
CA GLU A 103 14.21 -3.79 -9.92
C GLU A 103 12.82 -4.35 -10.27
N ASP A 104 12.05 -4.70 -9.25
CA ASP A 104 10.72 -5.27 -9.38
C ASP A 104 9.73 -4.38 -10.16
N ASN A 105 9.78 -3.06 -9.94
CA ASN A 105 8.94 -2.09 -10.61
C ASN A 105 9.03 -2.19 -12.14
N LEU A 106 10.19 -2.53 -12.69
CA LEU A 106 10.36 -2.67 -14.14
C LEU A 106 9.58 -3.85 -14.69
N TYR A 107 9.55 -4.97 -13.95
CA TYR A 107 8.73 -6.13 -14.31
C TYR A 107 7.24 -5.83 -14.12
N ILE A 108 6.84 -5.10 -13.08
CA ILE A 108 5.45 -4.67 -12.89
C ILE A 108 4.98 -3.81 -14.07
N MET A 109 5.78 -2.80 -14.44
CA MET A 109 5.46 -1.93 -15.58
C MET A 109 5.39 -2.71 -16.89
N ARG A 110 6.26 -3.70 -17.08
CA ARG A 110 6.26 -4.53 -18.28
C ARG A 110 5.07 -5.49 -18.31
N ALA A 111 4.68 -6.03 -17.16
CA ALA A 111 3.45 -6.81 -17.02
C ALA A 111 2.22 -5.97 -17.38
N GLU A 112 2.14 -4.72 -16.93
CA GLU A 112 1.06 -3.80 -17.28
C GLU A 112 1.02 -3.51 -18.79
N ALA A 113 2.17 -3.24 -19.40
CA ALA A 113 2.27 -3.07 -20.85
C ALA A 113 1.85 -4.34 -21.61
N TYR A 114 2.27 -5.53 -21.15
CA TYR A 114 1.85 -6.80 -21.72
C TYR A 114 0.34 -7.02 -21.61
N LEU A 115 -0.29 -6.70 -20.47
CA LEU A 115 -1.75 -6.77 -20.33
C LEU A 115 -2.45 -5.82 -21.30
N GLY A 116 -1.92 -4.60 -21.49
CA GLY A 116 -2.42 -3.65 -22.48
C GLY A 116 -2.34 -4.16 -23.91
N ASP A 117 -1.29 -4.92 -24.26
CA ASP A 117 -1.12 -5.58 -25.56
C ASP A 117 -1.77 -6.98 -25.63
N ASN A 118 -2.60 -7.34 -24.65
CA ASN A 118 -3.29 -8.63 -24.55
C ASN A 118 -2.34 -9.87 -24.50
N GLN A 119 -1.10 -9.68 -24.05
CA GLN A 119 -0.08 -10.73 -23.86
C GLN A 119 -0.08 -11.23 -22.41
N LYS A 120 -1.22 -11.78 -21.98
CA LYS A 120 -1.48 -12.20 -20.60
C LYS A 120 -0.42 -13.14 -20.02
N ASP A 121 0.03 -14.13 -20.79
CA ASP A 121 1.01 -15.12 -20.32
C ASP A 121 2.36 -14.49 -19.96
N LYS A 122 2.78 -13.46 -20.71
CA LYS A 122 4.01 -12.73 -20.43
C LYS A 122 3.88 -11.85 -19.19
N ALA A 123 2.71 -11.21 -19.00
CA ALA A 123 2.43 -10.46 -17.79
C ALA A 123 2.47 -11.36 -16.53
N VAL A 124 1.91 -12.57 -16.63
CA VAL A 124 1.98 -13.57 -15.55
C VAL A 124 3.42 -13.97 -15.25
N ALA A 125 4.26 -14.16 -16.28
CA ALA A 125 5.68 -14.47 -16.08
C ALA A 125 6.42 -13.35 -15.33
N ASP A 126 6.19 -12.09 -15.69
CA ASP A 126 6.79 -10.94 -15.01
C ASP A 126 6.31 -10.82 -13.56
N LEU A 127 5.01 -10.97 -13.29
CA LEU A 127 4.48 -10.93 -11.91
C LEU A 127 5.00 -12.08 -11.04
N LYS A 128 5.24 -13.27 -11.62
CA LYS A 128 5.89 -14.38 -10.91
C LYS A 128 7.35 -14.05 -10.55
N LYS A 129 8.07 -13.36 -11.45
CA LYS A 129 9.43 -12.87 -11.14
C LYS A 129 9.40 -11.86 -10.01
N VAL A 130 8.45 -10.91 -10.01
CA VAL A 130 8.27 -9.96 -8.90
C VAL A 130 7.97 -10.68 -7.60
N LYS A 131 7.06 -11.66 -7.62
CA LYS A 131 6.76 -12.48 -6.43
C LYS A 131 8.03 -13.13 -5.88
N GLN A 132 8.87 -13.71 -6.74
CA GLN A 132 10.13 -14.31 -6.31
C GLN A 132 11.07 -13.27 -5.67
N LEU A 133 11.20 -12.08 -6.26
CA LEU A 133 12.00 -10.99 -5.69
C LEU A 133 11.47 -10.56 -4.30
N CYS A 134 10.14 -10.51 -4.11
CA CYS A 134 9.54 -10.26 -2.80
C CYS A 134 9.89 -11.35 -1.80
N VAL A 135 9.85 -12.63 -2.19
CA VAL A 135 10.26 -13.76 -1.34
C VAL A 135 11.73 -13.64 -0.94
N ASP A 136 12.61 -13.36 -1.89
CA ASP A 136 14.05 -13.22 -1.65
C ASP A 136 14.36 -12.08 -0.66
N ARG A 137 13.57 -10.99 -0.72
CA ARG A 137 13.65 -9.85 0.20
C ARG A 137 12.85 -10.03 1.50
N LYS A 138 12.12 -11.14 1.66
CA LYS A 138 11.19 -11.38 2.79
C LYS A 138 10.08 -10.32 2.90
N ASP A 139 9.70 -9.73 1.78
CA ASP A 139 8.59 -8.79 1.67
C ASP A 139 7.26 -9.55 1.52
N VAL A 140 6.68 -9.89 2.67
CA VAL A 140 5.39 -10.61 2.76
C VAL A 140 4.25 -9.80 2.13
N ALA A 141 4.26 -8.47 2.29
CA ALA A 141 3.21 -7.63 1.74
C ALA A 141 3.25 -7.63 0.21
N GLY A 142 4.44 -7.47 -0.37
CA GLY A 142 4.65 -7.57 -1.82
C GLY A 142 4.27 -8.95 -2.37
N GLU A 143 4.58 -10.04 -1.64
CA GLU A 143 4.16 -11.39 -2.02
C GLU A 143 2.62 -11.50 -2.14
N ILE A 144 1.88 -11.03 -1.12
CA ILE A 144 0.41 -11.07 -1.10
C ILE A 144 -0.20 -10.20 -2.19
N VAL A 145 0.41 -9.04 -2.48
CA VAL A 145 -0.02 -8.20 -3.61
C VAL A 145 0.14 -8.95 -4.92
N MET A 146 1.29 -9.61 -5.14
CA MET A 146 1.53 -10.38 -6.36
C MET A 146 0.58 -11.57 -6.48
N ASP A 147 0.31 -12.28 -5.40
CA ASP A 147 -0.66 -13.39 -5.39
C ASP A 147 -2.07 -12.91 -5.75
N THR A 148 -2.48 -11.76 -5.22
CA THR A 148 -3.78 -11.17 -5.53
C THR A 148 -3.89 -10.77 -7.01
N LYS A 149 -2.84 -10.15 -7.56
CA LYS A 149 -2.79 -9.81 -9.00
C LYS A 149 -2.78 -11.06 -9.87
N LEU A 150 -1.97 -12.06 -9.52
CA LEU A 150 -1.86 -13.33 -10.25
C LEU A 150 -3.19 -14.09 -10.25
N GLU A 151 -3.88 -14.16 -9.11
CA GLU A 151 -5.20 -14.77 -8.99
C GLU A 151 -6.19 -14.12 -9.95
N ARG A 152 -6.29 -12.78 -9.93
CA ARG A 152 -7.20 -12.04 -10.82
C ARG A 152 -6.91 -12.25 -12.29
N ILE A 153 -5.63 -12.34 -12.66
CA ILE A 153 -5.24 -12.57 -14.03
C ILE A 153 -5.52 -14.03 -14.39
N THR A 154 -5.08 -15.00 -13.60
CA THR A 154 -5.04 -16.41 -14.01
C THR A 154 -6.34 -17.18 -13.83
N THR A 155 -7.28 -16.66 -13.05
CA THR A 155 -8.56 -17.34 -12.77
C THR A 155 -9.72 -16.68 -13.50
N GLU A 156 -10.79 -17.44 -13.71
CA GLU A 156 -12.03 -16.91 -14.25
C GLU A 156 -12.74 -16.04 -13.21
N THR A 157 -13.37 -14.96 -13.67
CA THR A 157 -14.17 -14.10 -12.79
C THR A 157 -15.30 -14.91 -12.15
N PRO A 158 -15.45 -14.87 -10.81
CA PRO A 158 -16.55 -15.54 -10.14
C PRO A 158 -17.91 -15.05 -10.70
N PRO A 159 -18.77 -15.93 -11.23
CA PRO A 159 -20.04 -15.51 -11.80
C PRO A 159 -20.99 -15.03 -10.69
N ASP A 160 -21.55 -13.83 -10.87
CA ASP A 160 -22.61 -13.25 -10.02
C ASP A 160 -22.36 -13.22 -8.50
N ALA A 161 -21.08 -13.23 -8.08
CA ALA A 161 -20.74 -13.21 -6.66
C ALA A 161 -21.20 -11.89 -6.01
N LYS A 162 -22.06 -12.00 -4.99
CA LYS A 162 -22.56 -10.88 -4.17
C LYS A 162 -22.31 -11.16 -2.70
N ILE A 163 -21.91 -10.15 -1.95
CA ILE A 163 -21.67 -10.27 -0.51
C ILE A 163 -23.01 -10.54 0.21
N THR A 164 -22.99 -11.50 1.13
CA THR A 164 -24.12 -11.78 2.00
C THR A 164 -24.02 -10.94 3.26
N TRP A 165 -24.70 -9.79 3.28
CA TRP A 165 -24.68 -8.86 4.40
C TRP A 165 -25.70 -9.21 5.48
N ARG A 166 -25.24 -9.24 6.72
CA ARG A 166 -26.06 -9.19 7.93
C ARG A 166 -26.22 -7.76 8.44
N LYS A 167 -27.22 -7.55 9.30
CA LYS A 167 -27.49 -6.26 9.96
C LYS A 167 -27.32 -6.31 11.47
N ASP A 168 -26.90 -7.45 12.00
CA ASP A 168 -26.75 -7.76 13.41
C ASP A 168 -25.38 -8.41 13.65
N VAL A 169 -24.68 -7.99 14.72
CA VAL A 169 -23.39 -8.58 15.11
C VAL A 169 -23.39 -9.10 16.55
N ALA A 170 -24.30 -8.63 17.39
CA ALA A 170 -24.39 -8.93 18.81
C ALA A 170 -24.52 -10.42 19.08
N PRO A 171 -25.30 -11.23 18.34
CA PRO A 171 -25.33 -12.67 18.56
C PRO A 171 -23.95 -13.34 18.41
N LEU A 172 -23.12 -12.83 17.50
CA LEU A 172 -21.77 -13.36 17.24
C LEU A 172 -20.78 -12.92 18.33
N ILE A 173 -20.83 -11.65 18.74
CA ILE A 173 -19.92 -11.09 19.76
C ILE A 173 -20.28 -11.57 21.17
N ASP A 174 -21.57 -11.72 21.47
CA ASP A 174 -22.06 -12.23 22.76
C ASP A 174 -21.86 -13.75 22.92
N GLY A 175 -21.39 -14.44 21.87
CA GLY A 175 -21.22 -15.90 21.87
C GLY A 175 -22.53 -16.69 21.83
N LYS A 176 -23.67 -16.05 21.48
CA LYS A 176 -24.98 -16.71 21.31
C LYS A 176 -25.03 -17.50 20.00
N GLU A 177 -24.29 -17.05 18.99
CA GLU A 177 -24.09 -17.72 17.70
C GLU A 177 -22.59 -17.98 17.52
N LYS A 178 -22.23 -19.25 17.28
CA LYS A 178 -20.83 -19.64 17.07
C LYS A 178 -20.44 -19.54 15.60
N THR A 179 -19.22 -19.08 15.34
CA THR A 179 -18.64 -19.03 13.99
C THR A 179 -17.16 -19.38 14.04
N ASP A 180 -16.70 -20.14 13.06
CA ASP A 180 -15.27 -20.41 12.83
C ASP A 180 -14.66 -19.38 11.87
N LYS A 181 -15.49 -18.55 11.23
CA LYS A 181 -15.06 -17.43 10.39
C LYS A 181 -14.84 -16.17 11.22
N LEU A 182 -13.91 -15.33 10.76
CA LEU A 182 -13.76 -13.96 11.24
C LEU A 182 -15.03 -13.15 10.94
N ILE A 183 -15.26 -12.09 11.70
CA ILE A 183 -16.39 -11.17 11.46
C ILE A 183 -15.84 -9.95 10.76
N LEU A 184 -16.40 -9.59 9.61
CA LEU A 184 -16.08 -8.36 8.90
C LEU A 184 -17.28 -7.42 9.00
N ILE A 185 -17.05 -6.22 9.52
CA ILE A 185 -18.08 -5.22 9.77
C ILE A 185 -17.77 -4.00 8.93
N ASP A 186 -18.59 -3.75 7.92
CA ASP A 186 -18.61 -2.48 7.20
C ASP A 186 -19.38 -1.44 8.02
N VAL A 187 -18.66 -0.44 8.52
CA VAL A 187 -19.21 0.66 9.30
C VAL A 187 -19.36 1.88 8.38
N TYR A 188 -20.60 2.31 8.18
CA TYR A 188 -20.96 3.38 7.25
C TYR A 188 -21.88 4.43 7.89
N THR A 189 -22.14 5.52 7.16
CA THR A 189 -23.23 6.48 7.42
C THR A 189 -23.95 6.82 6.12
N ASP A 190 -25.21 7.25 6.18
CA ASP A 190 -26.02 7.51 4.96
C ASP A 190 -25.51 8.69 4.13
N TRP A 191 -24.86 9.66 4.79
CA TRP A 191 -24.26 10.83 4.16
C TRP A 191 -22.85 10.57 3.60
N CYS A 192 -22.23 9.43 3.91
CA CYS A 192 -20.87 9.10 3.48
C CYS A 192 -20.80 8.79 1.98
N GLY A 193 -20.27 9.74 1.19
CA GLY A 193 -20.05 9.56 -0.25
C GLY A 193 -19.07 8.42 -0.57
N TRP A 194 -17.95 8.34 0.15
CA TRP A 194 -16.93 7.30 -0.08
C TRP A 194 -17.41 5.89 0.26
N CYS A 195 -18.36 5.74 1.18
CA CYS A 195 -19.00 4.47 1.48
C CYS A 195 -19.80 3.97 0.27
N LYS A 196 -20.53 4.87 -0.41
CA LYS A 196 -21.26 4.54 -1.65
C LYS A 196 -20.30 4.20 -2.79
N VAL A 197 -19.15 4.87 -2.87
CA VAL A 197 -18.10 4.53 -3.86
C VAL A 197 -17.53 3.13 -3.56
N MET A 198 -17.28 2.81 -2.29
CA MET A 198 -16.84 1.48 -1.86
C MET A 198 -17.85 0.39 -2.21
N ASP A 199 -19.14 0.66 -1.98
CA ASP A 199 -20.24 -0.26 -2.36
C ASP A 199 -20.27 -0.54 -3.88
N GLN A 200 -20.12 0.51 -4.69
CA GLN A 200 -20.25 0.45 -6.14
C GLN A 200 -19.03 -0.13 -6.86
N LYS A 201 -17.84 -0.03 -6.25
CA LYS A 201 -16.59 -0.47 -6.85
C LYS A 201 -16.02 -1.70 -6.18
N THR A 202 -15.88 -1.66 -4.87
CA THR A 202 -15.10 -2.63 -4.10
C THR A 202 -15.96 -3.82 -3.72
N PHE A 203 -17.10 -3.56 -3.08
CA PHE A 203 -18.00 -4.63 -2.62
C PHE A 203 -18.82 -5.27 -3.74
N SER A 204 -18.88 -4.63 -4.91
CA SER A 204 -19.48 -5.16 -6.13
C SER A 204 -18.50 -5.96 -6.99
N ASP A 205 -17.18 -5.90 -6.71
CA ASP A 205 -16.18 -6.70 -7.43
C ASP A 205 -16.36 -8.19 -7.08
N PRO A 206 -16.52 -9.08 -8.08
CA PRO A 206 -16.83 -10.48 -7.81
C PRO A 206 -15.75 -11.24 -7.03
N PHE A 207 -14.47 -10.86 -7.20
CA PHE A 207 -13.37 -11.47 -6.45
C PHE A 207 -13.40 -11.02 -4.98
N VAL A 208 -13.64 -9.73 -4.73
CA VAL A 208 -13.87 -9.21 -3.37
C VAL A 208 -15.07 -9.93 -2.73
N ALA A 209 -16.21 -9.98 -3.43
CA ALA A 209 -17.43 -10.56 -2.89
C ALA A 209 -17.27 -12.05 -2.54
N LYS A 210 -16.64 -12.81 -3.45
CA LYS A 210 -16.33 -14.22 -3.21
C LYS A 210 -15.41 -14.39 -2.01
N PHE A 211 -14.29 -13.67 -2.00
CA PHE A 211 -13.30 -13.75 -0.91
C PHE A 211 -13.94 -13.39 0.45
N MET A 212 -14.74 -12.34 0.48
CA MET A 212 -15.43 -11.91 1.70
C MET A 212 -16.38 -12.99 2.23
N ASN A 213 -17.21 -13.58 1.37
CA ASN A 213 -18.12 -14.65 1.76
C ASN A 213 -17.39 -15.92 2.21
N ASP A 214 -16.26 -16.26 1.58
CA ASP A 214 -15.48 -17.45 1.93
C ASP A 214 -14.84 -17.34 3.31
N HIS A 215 -14.31 -16.15 3.64
CA HIS A 215 -13.47 -15.96 4.84
C HIS A 215 -14.18 -15.29 6.02
N PHE A 216 -15.28 -14.57 5.79
CA PHE A 216 -15.91 -13.74 6.82
C PHE A 216 -17.41 -13.96 6.95
N VAL A 217 -17.93 -13.73 8.16
CA VAL A 217 -19.32 -13.33 8.36
C VAL A 217 -19.39 -11.83 8.13
N CYS A 218 -20.04 -11.41 7.04
CA CYS A 218 -20.09 -10.02 6.62
C CYS A 218 -21.30 -9.31 7.25
N VAL A 219 -21.05 -8.24 8.00
CA VAL A 219 -22.05 -7.40 8.65
C VAL A 219 -21.92 -5.98 8.14
N LYS A 220 -23.04 -5.30 7.94
CA LYS A 220 -23.06 -3.89 7.56
C LYS A 220 -23.90 -3.10 8.55
N LEU A 221 -23.29 -2.10 9.19
CA LEU A 221 -23.89 -1.33 10.27
C LEU A 221 -23.75 0.17 10.03
N ASN A 222 -24.83 0.90 10.28
CA ASN A 222 -24.84 2.35 10.24
C ASN A 222 -24.40 2.90 11.60
N ALA A 223 -23.31 3.67 11.65
CA ALA A 223 -22.78 4.25 12.87
C ALA A 223 -23.71 5.29 13.54
N GLU A 224 -24.77 5.72 12.86
CA GLU A 224 -25.74 6.73 13.36
C GLU A 224 -27.13 6.14 13.65
N ASP A 225 -27.25 4.81 13.69
CA ASP A 225 -28.53 4.13 13.96
C ASP A 225 -29.07 4.33 15.39
N LYS A 226 -28.29 4.91 16.30
CA LYS A 226 -28.56 5.05 17.75
C LYS A 226 -28.75 3.72 18.46
N GLY A 227 -28.29 2.63 17.86
CA GLY A 227 -28.41 1.28 18.35
C GLY A 227 -27.07 0.57 18.37
N GLU A 228 -27.04 -0.59 17.74
CA GLU A 228 -25.87 -1.45 17.71
C GLU A 228 -24.72 -0.82 16.91
N GLY A 229 -25.01 -0.21 15.76
CA GLY A 229 -24.00 0.42 14.92
C GLY A 229 -23.30 1.58 15.62
N THR A 230 -24.04 2.47 16.27
CA THR A 230 -23.47 3.57 17.08
C THR A 230 -22.60 3.04 18.23
N SER A 231 -23.09 2.04 18.98
CA SER A 231 -22.37 1.49 20.14
C SER A 231 -21.08 0.81 19.72
N LEU A 232 -21.14 0.02 18.64
CA LEU A 232 -19.99 -0.72 18.12
C LEU A 232 -18.94 0.22 17.51
N ALA A 233 -19.35 1.22 16.71
CA ALA A 233 -18.43 2.19 16.12
C ALA A 233 -17.61 2.92 17.20
N SER A 234 -18.25 3.27 18.32
CA SER A 234 -17.59 3.86 19.49
C SER A 234 -16.60 2.87 20.13
N ALA A 235 -17.04 1.63 20.40
CA ALA A 235 -16.21 0.60 21.02
C ALA A 235 -14.96 0.25 20.19
N LEU A 236 -15.10 0.22 18.86
CA LEU A 236 -14.02 -0.05 17.91
C LEU A 236 -13.22 1.20 17.50
N LYS A 237 -13.51 2.35 18.15
CA LYS A 237 -12.83 3.64 17.94
C LYS A 237 -12.80 4.05 16.47
N VAL A 238 -13.91 3.89 15.76
CA VAL A 238 -14.04 4.32 14.36
C VAL A 238 -14.03 5.85 14.31
N THR A 239 -13.02 6.42 13.68
CA THR A 239 -12.81 7.89 13.59
C THR A 239 -13.14 8.47 12.21
N GLY A 240 -13.46 7.63 11.22
CA GLY A 240 -13.80 8.05 9.87
C GLY A 240 -14.45 6.94 9.06
N PHE A 241 -15.10 7.31 7.95
CA PHE A 241 -15.89 6.41 7.12
C PHE A 241 -15.46 6.47 5.64
N PRO A 242 -15.55 5.36 4.88
CA PRO A 242 -15.90 4.01 5.34
C PRO A 242 -14.82 3.42 6.25
N CYS A 243 -15.19 2.51 7.15
CA CYS A 243 -14.26 1.74 7.96
C CYS A 243 -14.71 0.29 7.98
N THR A 244 -13.80 -0.63 7.65
CA THR A 244 -14.02 -2.05 7.85
C THR A 244 -13.34 -2.49 9.13
N CYS A 245 -14.11 -3.00 10.09
CA CYS A 245 -13.58 -3.64 11.28
C CYS A 245 -13.57 -5.16 11.10
N ILE A 246 -12.48 -5.82 11.45
CA ILE A 246 -12.35 -7.28 11.38
C ILE A 246 -12.11 -7.81 12.79
N LEU A 247 -12.97 -8.72 13.23
CA LEU A 247 -12.95 -9.29 14.58
C LEU A 247 -12.68 -10.79 14.53
N ASP A 248 -11.78 -11.24 15.40
CA ASP A 248 -11.68 -12.63 15.83
C ASP A 248 -12.26 -12.73 17.25
N VAL A 249 -13.54 -13.14 17.34
CA VAL A 249 -14.23 -13.27 18.63
C VAL A 249 -13.66 -14.39 19.50
N ASN A 250 -13.05 -15.41 18.89
CA ASN A 250 -12.47 -16.54 19.60
C ASN A 250 -11.15 -16.16 20.27
N LYS A 251 -10.34 -15.34 19.58
CA LYS A 251 -9.07 -14.81 20.11
C LYS A 251 -9.19 -13.47 20.82
N LYS A 252 -10.37 -12.83 20.79
CA LYS A 252 -10.59 -11.46 21.29
C LYS A 252 -9.66 -10.44 20.65
N ALA A 253 -9.38 -10.61 19.36
CA ALA A 253 -8.51 -9.72 18.59
C ALA A 253 -9.31 -8.95 17.54
N ASN A 254 -8.83 -7.75 17.17
CA ASN A 254 -9.43 -6.98 16.09
C ASN A 254 -8.38 -6.20 15.29
N THR A 255 -8.76 -5.81 14.08
CA THR A 255 -8.02 -4.87 13.25
C THR A 255 -8.97 -4.09 12.36
N ASN A 256 -8.54 -2.91 11.90
CA ASN A 256 -9.37 -2.00 11.11
C ASN A 256 -8.71 -1.66 9.77
N ILE A 257 -9.53 -1.55 8.72
CA ILE A 257 -9.16 -0.99 7.43
C ILE A 257 -9.94 0.32 7.27
N SER A 258 -9.24 1.43 7.41
CA SER A 258 -9.82 2.77 7.30
C SER A 258 -9.84 3.27 5.86
N GLY A 259 -10.93 3.95 5.51
CA GLY A 259 -11.11 4.65 4.24
C GLY A 259 -11.42 3.75 3.05
N PHE A 260 -11.78 4.39 1.95
CA PHE A 260 -12.01 3.71 0.68
C PHE A 260 -10.72 3.03 0.17
N ALA A 261 -10.86 1.83 -0.38
CA ALA A 261 -9.82 1.14 -1.12
C ALA A 261 -10.41 0.49 -2.37
N GLU A 262 -9.73 0.62 -3.51
CA GLU A 262 -10.07 -0.08 -4.76
C GLU A 262 -9.98 -1.62 -4.56
N PRO A 263 -10.67 -2.43 -5.40
CA PRO A 263 -10.83 -3.87 -5.20
C PRO A 263 -9.55 -4.65 -4.83
N ASP A 264 -8.48 -4.52 -5.61
CA ASP A 264 -7.24 -5.28 -5.40
C ASP A 264 -6.49 -4.86 -4.14
N THR A 265 -6.48 -3.56 -3.86
CA THR A 265 -5.92 -3.02 -2.62
C THR A 265 -6.73 -3.51 -1.43
N TYR A 266 -8.06 -3.55 -1.54
CA TYR A 266 -8.93 -4.03 -0.48
C TYR A 266 -8.72 -5.53 -0.21
N LEU A 267 -8.69 -6.37 -1.25
CA LEU A 267 -8.35 -7.80 -1.14
C LEU A 267 -7.00 -8.02 -0.45
N THR A 268 -5.98 -7.26 -0.85
CA THR A 268 -4.65 -7.32 -0.22
C THR A 268 -4.73 -6.99 1.26
N LYS A 269 -5.43 -5.91 1.63
CA LYS A 269 -5.62 -5.51 3.03
C LYS A 269 -6.38 -6.57 3.83
N LEU A 270 -7.39 -7.22 3.25
CA LEU A 270 -8.11 -8.33 3.90
C LEU A 270 -7.19 -9.53 4.15
N LYS A 271 -6.40 -9.93 3.15
CA LYS A 271 -5.42 -11.03 3.28
C LYS A 271 -4.37 -10.74 4.36
N LEU A 272 -3.87 -9.50 4.41
CA LEU A 272 -2.95 -9.05 5.47
C LEU A 272 -3.61 -9.04 6.85
N ALA A 273 -4.87 -8.61 6.95
CA ALA A 273 -5.62 -8.61 8.20
C ALA A 273 -5.83 -10.03 8.75
N ILE A 274 -6.22 -10.98 7.89
CA ILE A 274 -6.34 -12.40 8.26
C ILE A 274 -4.98 -12.90 8.79
N ARG A 275 -3.89 -12.60 8.09
CA ARG A 275 -2.55 -13.02 8.50
C ARG A 275 -2.18 -12.47 9.87
N ALA A 276 -2.35 -11.16 10.09
CA ALA A 276 -2.06 -10.52 11.36
C ALA A 276 -2.86 -11.14 12.53
N LEU A 277 -4.15 -11.40 12.32
CA LEU A 277 -5.01 -12.06 13.33
C LEU A 277 -4.66 -13.55 13.53
N SER A 278 -4.06 -14.20 12.53
CA SER A 278 -3.61 -15.59 12.63
C SER A 278 -2.30 -15.73 13.42
N GLU A 279 -1.38 -14.76 13.28
CA GLU A 279 -0.03 -14.76 13.87
C GLU A 279 -0.02 -14.37 15.35
N ASP A 280 -1.09 -13.75 15.87
CA ASP A 280 -1.25 -13.47 17.30
C ASP A 280 -1.46 -14.77 18.10
N LYS A 281 -0.33 -15.42 18.42
CA LYS A 281 -0.19 -16.33 19.55
C LYS A 281 0.11 -15.48 20.78
N GLY A 282 -0.94 -14.96 21.41
CA GLY A 282 -0.92 -14.54 22.81
C GLY A 282 0.02 -13.40 23.16
N ALA A 283 -0.22 -12.20 22.63
CA ALA A 283 0.24 -10.97 23.27
C ALA A 283 -0.90 -10.32 24.07
N SER A 284 -1.30 -10.94 25.18
CA SER A 284 -2.09 -10.27 26.23
C SER A 284 -1.53 -10.56 27.62
N ALA A 285 -0.50 -9.81 28.02
CA ALA A 285 -0.24 -9.38 29.40
C ALA A 285 1.04 -8.53 29.39
N GLU A 286 1.01 -7.44 30.15
CA GLU A 286 2.11 -6.48 30.39
C GLU A 286 2.31 -5.42 29.30
N GLU A 287 1.53 -4.34 29.36
CA GLU A 287 2.08 -3.08 29.90
C GLU A 287 0.93 -2.09 30.23
N SER A 288 0.48 -2.11 31.48
CA SER A 288 -0.23 -0.99 32.11
C SER A 288 -0.18 -1.17 33.63
N THR A 289 0.78 -0.51 34.26
CA THR A 289 0.91 -0.05 35.66
C THR A 289 2.38 0.30 35.80
N THR A 290 2.84 1.53 35.99
CA THR A 290 2.34 2.60 36.84
C THR A 290 2.76 3.98 36.33
N ASN A 291 1.87 4.93 36.60
CA ASN A 291 1.93 6.35 36.30
C ASN A 291 2.63 7.14 37.44
N LYS A 292 2.97 8.42 37.17
CA LYS A 292 3.42 9.51 38.08
C LYS A 292 4.90 9.50 38.54
N THR A 293 5.66 10.60 38.53
CA THR A 293 5.32 12.04 38.60
C THR A 293 6.31 12.91 37.82
N ALA A 294 5.80 14.08 37.41
CA ALA A 294 6.53 15.20 36.86
C ALA A 294 7.53 15.82 37.84
N ASP A 295 8.61 16.36 37.26
CA ASP A 295 9.20 17.68 37.53
C ASP A 295 9.37 18.11 39.00
N ASP A 296 10.60 18.04 39.50
CA ASP A 296 11.08 18.99 40.52
C ASP A 296 12.60 19.22 40.44
N THR A 297 12.94 20.44 40.02
CA THR A 297 14.00 21.33 40.56
C THR A 297 15.46 20.83 40.75
N ALA A 298 16.32 21.42 39.92
CA ALA A 298 17.44 22.29 40.31
C ALA A 298 18.44 21.87 41.43
N LYS A 299 19.70 21.70 40.98
CA LYS A 299 20.90 22.47 41.39
C LYS A 299 21.48 22.27 42.81
N LYS A 300 22.75 21.84 42.81
CA LYS A 300 23.84 22.16 43.77
C LYS A 300 23.68 21.70 45.23
N HIS A 301 24.57 20.79 45.65
CA HIS A 301 25.72 21.05 46.53
C HIS A 301 26.08 19.74 47.23
N GLU A 302 27.33 19.29 47.09
CA GLU A 302 28.09 18.90 48.28
C GLU A 302 29.58 19.00 47.97
N ALA A 303 30.20 19.96 48.66
CA ALA A 303 31.63 20.05 48.82
C ALA A 303 31.91 19.55 50.24
N ALA A 304 32.82 18.59 50.36
CA ALA A 304 33.82 18.46 51.43
C ALA A 304 34.35 17.03 51.39
N ASP A 305 35.63 16.85 51.05
CA ASP A 305 36.54 16.37 52.09
C ASP A 305 38.02 16.65 51.76
N ALA A 306 38.71 17.08 52.81
CA ALA A 306 40.15 16.98 53.10
C ALA A 306 41.23 17.31 52.04
N SER A 307 41.81 18.52 52.18
CA SER A 307 43.28 18.72 52.18
C SER A 307 43.91 18.00 53.39
N PRO A 308 45.22 17.63 53.45
CA PRO A 308 46.35 18.50 53.09
C PRO A 308 47.64 17.82 52.54
N THR A 309 48.53 18.61 51.93
CA THR A 309 49.97 18.81 52.27
C THR A 309 50.86 19.19 51.07
N ASP A 310 51.59 20.30 51.26
CA ASP A 310 52.95 20.63 50.82
C ASP A 310 53.49 20.23 49.44
N SER A 311 53.87 21.23 48.62
CA SER A 311 55.26 21.75 48.59
C SER A 311 55.59 22.61 47.35
N LYS A 312 56.12 23.81 47.65
CA LYS A 312 57.24 24.58 47.04
C LYS A 312 57.48 24.72 45.51
N SER A 313 57.93 25.96 45.21
CA SER A 313 58.78 26.49 44.11
C SER A 313 58.05 26.85 42.80
N LYS A 314 58.01 28.08 42.27
CA LYS A 314 58.87 29.29 42.18
C LYS A 314 59.87 29.27 41.00
N SER A 315 59.57 30.07 39.95
CA SER A 315 60.48 30.76 39.00
C SER A 315 59.58 31.32 37.89
N ASP A 316 59.26 32.62 37.85
CA ASP A 316 60.01 33.75 37.27
C ASP A 316 59.28 34.23 36.00
#